data_AF-A0A1C3IWJ3-F1
#
_entry.id   AF-A0A1C3IWJ3-F1
#
_cell.length_a   1.000
_cell.length_b   1.000
_cell.length_c   1.000
_cell.angle_alpha   90.00
_cell.angle_beta   90.00
_cell.angle_gamma   90.00
#
_symmetry.space_group_name_H-M   'P 1'
#
loop_
_entity.id
_entity.type
_entity.pdbx_description
1 polymer ?
#
loop_
_entity_poly.entity_id
_entity_poly.type
_entity_poly.pdbx_seq_one_letter_code
_entity_poly.pdbx_strand_id
1 'polypeptide(L)' 'MVEGTNTQMAIDLLCCHLGITEEEAKKQIGILTPQTAQTKITETQQALMGLTKEH' A
#
# COMPACT_ATOMS: atom_id res chain seq x y z
N MET A 1 -6.65 -21.47 12.16
CA MET A 1 -6.13 -20.68 11.02
C MET A 1 -7.31 -20.05 10.27
N VAL A 2 -7.87 -18.95 10.78
CA VAL A 2 -9.02 -18.20 10.19
C VAL A 2 -8.58 -16.83 9.63
N GLU A 3 -7.31 -16.46 9.82
CA GLU A 3 -6.80 -15.12 9.47
C GLU A 3 -6.59 -14.93 7.95
N GLY A 4 -6.37 -16.01 7.18
CA GLY A 4 -6.20 -15.94 5.72
C GLY A 4 -7.49 -15.70 4.95
N THR A 5 -8.60 -16.33 5.37
CA THR A 5 -9.89 -16.28 4.66
C THR A 5 -10.58 -14.92 4.82
N ASN A 6 -10.44 -14.30 6.00
CA ASN A 6 -11.00 -12.98 6.28
C ASN A 6 -10.30 -11.89 5.46
N THR A 7 -8.97 -12.01 5.33
CA THR A 7 -8.15 -11.10 4.54
C THR A 7 -8.57 -11.04 3.07
N GLN A 8 -8.71 -12.18 2.41
CA GLN A 8 -9.12 -12.21 0.99
C GLN A 8 -10.55 -11.69 0.78
N MET A 9 -11.47 -12.01 1.68
CA MET A 9 -12.86 -11.54 1.57
C MET A 9 -12.95 -10.02 1.74
N ALA A 10 -12.21 -9.46 2.68
CA ALA A 10 -12.19 -8.01 2.89
C ALA A 10 -11.51 -7.28 1.71
N ILE A 11 -10.49 -7.88 1.10
CA ILE A 11 -9.88 -7.38 -0.14
C ILE A 11 -10.88 -7.40 -1.30
N ASP A 12 -11.57 -8.53 -1.51
CA ASP A 12 -12.55 -8.69 -2.59
C ASP A 12 -13.71 -7.69 -2.47
N LEU A 13 -14.20 -7.48 -1.24
CA LEU A 13 -15.24 -6.48 -0.95
C LEU A 13 -14.77 -5.07 -1.30
N LEU A 14 -13.56 -4.68 -0.88
CA LEU A 14 -12.99 -3.36 -1.17
C LEU A 14 -12.75 -3.16 -2.67
N CYS A 15 -12.26 -4.20 -3.36
CA CYS A 15 -12.02 -4.17 -4.80
C CYS A 15 -13.35 -3.94 -5.57
N CYS A 16 -14.40 -4.68 -5.22
CA CYS A 16 -15.71 -4.54 -5.85
C CYS A 16 -16.44 -3.24 -5.48
N HIS A 17 -16.32 -2.74 -4.24
CA HIS A 17 -17.08 -1.58 -3.78
C HIS A 17 -16.40 -0.24 -4.07
N LEU A 18 -15.07 -0.18 -4.03
CA LEU A 18 -14.31 1.07 -4.22
C LEU A 18 -13.65 1.13 -5.59
N GLY A 19 -13.64 0.04 -6.37
CA GLY A 19 -12.95 -0.03 -7.66
C GLY A 19 -11.44 0.14 -7.54
N ILE A 20 -10.87 -0.20 -6.38
CA ILE A 20 -9.44 -0.10 -6.10
C ILE A 20 -8.74 -1.41 -6.37
N THR A 21 -7.44 -1.36 -6.62
CA THR A 21 -6.64 -2.58 -6.81
C THR A 21 -6.45 -3.34 -5.50
N GLU A 22 -6.12 -4.63 -5.63
CA GLU A 22 -5.84 -5.52 -4.50
C GLU A 22 -4.76 -4.94 -3.55
N GLU A 23 -3.76 -4.25 -4.11
CA GLU A 23 -2.71 -3.58 -3.35
C GLU A 23 -3.22 -2.41 -2.51
N GLU A 24 -4.11 -1.58 -3.06
CA GLU A 24 -4.72 -0.48 -2.30
C GLU A 24 -5.71 -1.01 -1.25
N ALA A 25 -6.40 -2.12 -1.52
CA ALA A 25 -7.21 -2.81 -0.52
C ALA A 25 -6.34 -3.34 0.64
N LYS A 26 -5.22 -4.03 0.34
CA LYS A 26 -4.26 -4.50 1.34
C LYS A 26 -3.67 -3.36 2.17
N LYS A 27 -3.42 -2.22 1.55
CA LYS A 27 -2.97 -0.99 2.22
C LYS A 27 -4.00 -0.46 3.21
N GLN A 28 -5.27 -0.42 2.82
CA GLN A 28 -6.34 0.07 3.67
C GLN A 28 -6.65 -0.87 4.86
N ILE A 29 -6.49 -2.18 4.67
CA ILE A 29 -6.68 -3.15 5.76
C ILE A 29 -5.42 -3.27 6.65
N GLY A 30 -4.30 -2.64 6.27
CA GLY A 30 -3.07 -2.63 7.07
C GLY A 30 -2.25 -3.91 6.96
N ILE A 31 -2.38 -4.64 5.85
CA ILE A 31 -1.69 -5.92 5.58
C ILE A 31 -0.40 -5.71 4.79
N LEU A 32 -0.12 -4.47 4.34
CA LEU A 32 1.14 -4.16 3.67
C LEU A 32 2.33 -4.46 4.59
N THR A 33 3.16 -5.37 4.12
CA THR A 33 4.42 -5.76 4.74
C THR A 33 5.38 -4.57 4.76
N PRO A 34 6.28 -4.49 5.77
CA PRO A 34 7.13 -3.32 6.03
C PRO A 34 8.06 -2.93 4.85
N GLN A 35 8.28 -3.84 3.90
CA GLN A 35 9.10 -3.59 2.72
C GLN A 35 8.48 -2.55 1.79
N THR A 36 7.16 -2.54 1.61
CA THR A 36 6.48 -1.57 0.74
C THR A 36 6.48 -0.17 1.35
N ALA A 37 6.41 -0.07 2.68
CA ALA A 37 6.57 1.20 3.39
C ALA A 37 8.00 1.74 3.20
N GLN A 38 9.02 0.89 3.31
CA GLN A 38 10.41 1.29 3.12
C GLN A 38 10.69 1.77 1.68
N THR A 39 10.10 1.13 0.66
CA THR A 39 10.17 1.58 -0.73
C THR A 39 9.52 2.96 -0.91
N LYS A 40 8.29 3.16 -0.40
CA LYS A 40 7.61 4.47 -0.49
C LYS A 40 8.37 5.58 0.24
N ILE A 41 8.98 5.27 1.39
CA ILE A 41 9.84 6.20 2.13
C ILE A 41 11.09 6.54 1.29
N THR A 42 11.71 5.53 0.68
CA THR A 42 12.91 5.73 -0.15
C THR A 42 12.59 6.54 -1.41
N GLU A 43 11.49 6.27 -2.11
CA GLU A 43 11.04 7.09 -3.24
C GLU A 43 10.72 8.53 -2.83
N THR A 44 10.02 8.71 -1.71
CA THR A 44 9.71 10.04 -1.18
C THR A 44 10.97 10.81 -0.80
N GLN A 45 11.93 10.15 -0.15
CA GLN A 45 13.22 10.78 0.19
C GLN A 45 14.04 11.14 -1.05
N GLN A 46 14.06 10.28 -2.08
CA GLN A 46 14.74 10.58 -3.34
C GLN A 46 14.08 11.75 -4.07
N ALA A 47 12.75 11.81 -4.10
CA ALA A 47 12.01 12.94 -4.68
C ALA A 47 12.29 14.25 -3.93
N LEU A 48 12.25 14.23 -2.58
CA LEU A 48 12.56 15.40 -1.75
C LEU A 48 14.01 15.87 -1.94
N MET A 49 14.98 14.96 -2.00
CA MET A 49 16.38 15.31 -2.25
C MET A 49 16.62 15.85 -3.66
N GLY A 50 15.87 15.37 -4.67
CA GLY A 50 15.88 15.89 -6.03
C GLY A 50 15.38 17.33 -6.11
N LEU A 51 14.29 17.63 -5.41
CA LEU A 51 13.68 18.97 -5.36
C LEU A 51 14.55 20.02 -4.64
N THR A 52 15.48 19.59 -3.77
CA THR A 52 16.44 20.50 -3.12
C THR A 52 17.63 20.88 -4.01
N LYS A 53 17.74 20.30 -5.22
CA LYS A 53 18.87 20.55 -6.15
C LYS A 53 18.53 21.45 -7.34
N GLU A 54 17.30 21.92 -7.44
CA GLU A 54 16.88 22.91 -8.43
C GLU A 54 17.00 24.31 -7.82
N HIS A 55 17.99 25.05 -8.36
CA HIS A 55 18.45 26.40 -8.01
C HIS A 55 17.41 27.48 -8.32
#